data_AF-A0A7D7ZHH3-F1
#
_entry.id   AF-A0A7D7ZHH3-F1
#
_cell.length_a   1.000
_cell.length_b   1.000
_cell.length_c   1.000
_cell.angle_alpha   90.00
_cell.angle_beta   90.00
_cell.angle_gamma   90.00
#
_symmetry.space_group_name_H-M   'P 1'
#
loop_
_entity.id
_entity.type
_entity.pdbx_description
1 polymer ?
#
loop_
_entity_poly.entity_id
_entity_poly.type
_entity_poly.pdbx_seq_one_letter_code
_entity_poly.pdbx_strand_id
1 'polypeptide(L)'
;MKSRLLIIIGIIILMAITFVTLGTNPILHLMLSDEHIVEAANNSEMVQIFLDMYPESEYRLVRVLDQEPAIVYEMRQENKIAFLAVGNFQGDDLTYMYQCFANDYSQRTFELLYFSPTILKNNGCF
;
A
#
# COMPACT_ATOMS: atom_id res chain seq x y z
N MET A 1 -21.54 1.19 53.37
CA MET A 1 -20.64 0.33 52.56
C MET A 1 -21.10 0.11 51.11
N LYS A 2 -22.41 0.06 50.80
CA LYS A 2 -22.92 -0.24 49.44
C LYS A 2 -22.59 0.80 48.35
N SER A 3 -22.59 2.09 48.68
CA SER A 3 -22.37 3.17 47.67
C SER A 3 -20.92 3.25 47.17
N ARG A 4 -19.93 2.99 48.03
CA ARG A 4 -18.50 3.01 47.64
C ARG A 4 -18.13 1.87 46.69
N LEU A 5 -18.77 0.70 46.84
CA LEU A 5 -18.53 -0.45 45.98
C LEU A 5 -19.06 -0.20 44.55
N LEU A 6 -20.23 0.44 44.43
CA LEU A 6 -20.85 0.77 43.14
C LEU A 6 -20.01 1.77 42.33
N ILE A 7 -19.38 2.74 43.01
CA ILE A 7 -18.49 3.72 42.36
C ILE A 7 -17.25 3.03 41.79
N ILE A 8 -16.65 2.09 42.54
CA ILE A 8 -15.46 1.35 42.09
C ILE A 8 -15.80 0.47 40.87
N ILE A 9 -16.94 -0.22 40.89
CA ILE A 9 -17.40 -1.03 39.76
C ILE A 9 -17.67 -0.14 38.53
N GLY A 10 -18.29 1.02 38.72
CA GLY A 10 -18.52 1.99 37.64
C GLY A 10 -17.22 2.47 36.98
N ILE A 11 -16.18 2.75 37.77
CA ILE A 11 -14.86 3.17 37.25
C ILE A 11 -14.19 2.03 36.46
N ILE A 12 -14.26 0.79 36.95
CA ILE A 12 -13.67 -0.37 36.26
C ILE A 12 -14.37 -0.62 34.93
N ILE A 13 -15.71 -0.52 34.90
CA ILE A 13 -16.49 -0.66 33.66
C ILE A 13 -16.15 0.47 32.68
N LEU A 14 -16.01 1.71 33.16
CA LEU A 14 -15.63 2.84 32.31
C LEU A 14 -14.24 2.65 31.70
N MET A 15 -13.27 2.13 32.48
CA MET A 15 -11.93 1.81 31.99
C MET A 15 -11.90 0.63 31.00
N ALA A 16 -12.76 -0.38 31.19
CA ALA A 16 -12.89 -1.47 30.23
C ALA A 16 -13.51 -1.00 28.91
N ILE A 17 -14.49 -0.10 28.97
CA ILE A 17 -15.12 0.47 27.78
C ILE A 17 -14.13 1.35 27.01
N THR A 18 -13.37 2.22 27.69
CA THR A 18 -12.33 3.01 27.01
C THR A 18 -11.25 2.13 26.38
N PHE A 19 -10.85 1.04 27.02
CA PHE A 19 -9.88 0.09 26.45
C PHE A 19 -10.44 -0.66 25.23
N VAL A 20 -11.73 -0.96 25.20
CA VAL A 20 -12.40 -1.62 24.06
C VAL A 20 -12.69 -0.64 22.92
N THR A 21 -13.02 0.62 23.20
CA THR A 21 -13.29 1.64 22.16
C THR A 21 -12.03 2.30 21.62
N LEU A 22 -10.92 2.32 22.38
CA LEU A 22 -9.59 2.74 21.91
C LEU A 22 -8.71 1.55 21.50
N GLY A 23 -9.24 0.32 21.56
CA GLY A 23 -8.63 -0.91 21.08
C GLY A 23 -8.60 -1.03 19.55
N THR A 24 -9.01 0.01 18.82
CA THR A 24 -8.61 0.16 17.42
C THR A 24 -7.14 0.55 17.39
N ASN A 25 -6.28 -0.48 17.35
CA ASN A 25 -4.82 -0.43 17.25
C ASN A 25 -4.27 0.89 16.67
N PRO A 26 -3.79 1.83 17.50
CA PRO A 26 -3.04 2.98 17.00
C PRO A 26 -1.74 2.53 16.31
N ILE A 27 -1.27 1.31 16.57
CA ILE A 27 -0.12 0.68 15.91
C ILE A 27 -0.43 0.39 14.44
N LEU A 28 -1.68 0.06 14.07
CA LEU A 28 -2.04 -0.21 12.68
C LEU A 28 -2.03 1.07 11.82
N HIS A 29 -2.39 2.20 12.42
CA HIS A 29 -2.32 3.52 11.78
C HIS A 29 -0.89 4.12 11.76
N LEU A 30 0.03 3.61 12.58
CA LEU A 30 1.42 4.07 12.68
C LEU A 30 2.43 3.16 11.96
N MET A 31 2.01 2.00 11.44
CA MET A 31 2.89 0.98 10.82
C MET A 31 3.19 1.19 9.33
N LEU A 32 2.74 2.29 8.73
CA LEU A 32 2.99 2.60 7.32
C LEU A 32 3.79 3.90 7.22
N SER A 33 5.01 3.91 7.76
CA SER A 33 5.96 4.96 7.39
C SER A 33 6.27 4.84 5.90
N ASP A 34 6.53 5.96 5.23
CA ASP A 34 6.88 5.96 3.80
C ASP A 34 8.10 5.06 3.53
N GLU A 35 9.02 4.96 4.49
CA GLU A 35 10.19 4.08 4.45
C GLU A 35 9.81 2.59 4.44
N HIS A 36 8.89 2.17 5.33
CA HIS A 36 8.45 0.78 5.39
C HIS A 36 7.71 0.35 4.11
N ILE A 37 6.89 1.23 3.55
CA ILE A 37 6.18 1.00 2.28
C ILE A 37 7.17 0.77 1.13
N VAL A 38 8.19 1.64 1.03
CA VAL A 38 9.21 1.55 -0.02
C VAL A 38 10.04 0.28 0.15
N GLU A 39 10.40 -0.08 1.38
CA GLU A 39 11.12 -1.31 1.67
C GLU A 39 10.30 -2.55 1.29
N ALA A 40 9.04 -2.62 1.71
CA ALA A 40 8.14 -3.72 1.38
C ALA A 40 7.97 -3.90 -0.14
N ALA A 41 7.78 -2.79 -0.87
CA ALA A 41 7.68 -2.82 -2.32
C ALA A 41 8.97 -3.31 -2.98
N ASN A 42 10.12 -2.75 -2.60
CA ASN A 42 11.41 -3.13 -3.20
C ASN A 42 11.80 -4.58 -2.90
N ASN A 43 11.32 -5.17 -1.82
CA ASN A 43 11.55 -6.58 -1.50
C ASN A 43 10.65 -7.54 -2.31
N SER A 44 9.67 -7.03 -3.08
CA SER A 44 8.79 -7.84 -3.92
C SER A 44 9.50 -8.35 -5.17
N GLU A 45 9.32 -9.65 -5.48
CA GLU A 45 9.77 -10.26 -6.74
C GLU A 45 9.24 -9.50 -7.97
N MET A 46 7.99 -9.02 -7.92
CA MET A 46 7.37 -8.26 -9.01
C MET A 46 8.12 -6.97 -9.32
N VAL A 47 8.50 -6.23 -8.28
CA VAL A 47 9.25 -4.98 -8.42
C VAL A 47 10.65 -5.25 -8.95
N GLN A 48 11.33 -6.28 -8.42
CA GLN A 48 12.65 -6.66 -8.91
C GLN A 48 12.63 -7.01 -10.41
N ILE A 49 11.65 -7.79 -10.86
CA ILE A 49 11.50 -8.11 -12.29
C ILE A 49 11.27 -6.84 -13.13
N PHE A 50 10.45 -5.91 -12.65
CA PHE A 50 10.20 -4.67 -13.36
C PHE A 50 11.46 -3.81 -13.48
N LEU A 51 12.24 -3.68 -12.40
CA LEU A 51 13.50 -2.95 -12.39
C LEU A 51 14.56 -3.62 -13.26
N ASP A 52 14.59 -4.95 -13.34
CA ASP A 52 15.46 -5.68 -14.27
C ASP A 52 15.09 -5.41 -15.74
N MET A 53 13.79 -5.30 -16.04
CA MET A 53 13.31 -4.97 -17.39
C MET A 53 13.57 -3.50 -17.74
N TYR A 54 13.47 -2.61 -16.75
CA TYR A 54 13.52 -1.16 -16.92
C TYR A 54 14.43 -0.52 -15.85
N PRO A 55 15.76 -0.62 -15.99
CA PRO A 55 16.70 -0.22 -14.93
C PRO A 55 16.75 1.29 -14.67
N GLU A 56 16.30 2.09 -15.63
CA GLU A 56 16.22 3.56 -15.51
C GLU A 56 14.87 4.04 -14.93
N SER A 57 14.05 3.12 -14.41
CA SER A 57 12.75 3.48 -13.84
C SER A 57 12.89 4.38 -12.61
N GLU A 58 12.05 5.41 -12.55
CA GLU A 58 11.88 6.24 -11.36
C GLU A 58 10.65 5.78 -10.59
N TYR A 59 10.66 5.95 -9.26
CA TYR A 59 9.48 5.67 -8.43
C TYR A 59 8.97 6.91 -7.72
N ARG A 60 7.67 6.91 -7.42
CA ARG A 60 7.01 7.93 -6.61
C ARG A 60 5.96 7.32 -5.70
N LEU A 61 5.88 7.82 -4.48
CA LEU A 61 4.82 7.49 -3.56
C LEU A 61 3.56 8.30 -3.91
N VAL A 62 2.45 7.61 -4.15
CA VAL A 62 1.15 8.20 -4.43
C VAL A 62 0.22 7.91 -3.25
N ARG A 63 -0.07 8.96 -2.48
CA ARG A 63 -1.10 8.89 -1.44
C ARG A 63 -2.44 9.26 -2.06
N VAL A 64 -3.34 8.28 -2.16
CA VAL A 64 -4.73 8.53 -2.57
C VAL A 64 -5.54 8.83 -1.31
N LEU A 65 -6.25 9.96 -1.28
CA LEU A 65 -7.10 10.33 -0.14
C LEU A 65 -8.14 9.23 0.08
N ASP A 66 -8.35 8.84 1.34
CA ASP A 66 -9.29 7.78 1.77
C ASP A 66 -8.98 6.36 1.25
N GLN A 67 -7.81 6.13 0.64
CA GLN A 67 -7.35 4.81 0.19
C GLN A 67 -5.94 4.51 0.71
N GLU A 68 -5.54 3.24 0.66
CA GLU A 68 -4.18 2.84 1.00
C GLU A 68 -3.14 3.48 0.08
N PRO A 69 -1.95 3.81 0.61
CA PRO A 69 -0.87 4.35 -0.21
C PRO A 69 -0.45 3.34 -1.29
N ALA A 70 -0.06 3.85 -2.45
CA ALA A 70 0.55 3.07 -3.51
C ALA A 70 1.91 3.66 -3.88
N ILE A 71 2.87 2.81 -4.26
CA ILE A 71 4.10 3.24 -4.90
C ILE A 71 4.00 2.94 -6.40
N VAL A 72 4.43 3.88 -7.22
CA VAL A 72 4.41 3.76 -8.67
C VAL A 72 5.83 3.78 -9.17
N TYR A 73 6.22 2.76 -9.92
CA TYR A 73 7.44 2.72 -10.72
C TYR A 73 7.09 3.04 -12.16
N GLU A 74 7.83 3.95 -12.78
CA GLU A 74 7.63 4.33 -14.17
C GLU A 74 8.95 4.41 -14.95
N MET A 75 8.92 3.89 -16.17
CA MET A 75 9.95 4.12 -17.18
C MET A 75 9.31 4.82 -18.37
N ARG A 76 9.90 5.95 -18.77
CA ARG A 76 9.44 6.75 -19.91
C ARG A 76 10.45 6.63 -21.04
N GLN A 77 10.01 6.19 -22.21
CA GLN A 77 10.84 6.17 -23.40
C GLN A 77 10.01 6.61 -24.60
N GLU A 78 10.50 7.62 -25.31
CA GLU A 78 9.80 8.29 -26.41
C GLU A 78 8.38 8.74 -25.99
N ASN A 79 7.35 8.10 -26.56
CA ASN A 79 5.93 8.37 -26.31
C ASN A 79 5.23 7.24 -25.54
N LYS A 80 6.00 6.34 -24.94
CA LYS A 80 5.50 5.18 -24.20
C LYS A 80 5.93 5.24 -22.75
N ILE A 81 5.10 4.66 -21.89
CA ILE A 81 5.35 4.56 -20.46
C ILE A 81 5.10 3.11 -20.03
N ALA A 82 6.11 2.48 -19.45
CA ALA A 82 5.93 1.28 -18.65
C ALA A 82 5.59 1.71 -17.22
N PHE A 83 4.48 1.22 -16.69
CA PHE A 83 3.95 1.62 -15.38
C PHE A 83 3.70 0.37 -14.54
N LEU A 84 4.21 0.38 -13.31
CA LEU A 84 3.90 -0.61 -12.28
C LEU A 84 3.47 0.13 -11.01
N ALA A 85 2.22 -0.07 -10.59
CA ALA A 85 1.75 0.33 -9.27
C ALA A 85 1.76 -0.86 -8.31
N VAL A 86 2.15 -0.60 -7.06
CA VAL A 86 2.13 -1.57 -5.95
C VAL A 86 1.37 -0.95 -4.78
N GLY A 87 0.46 -1.72 -4.19
CA GLY A 87 -0.33 -1.31 -3.02
C GLY A 87 -0.70 -2.51 -2.16
N ASN A 88 -1.65 -2.33 -1.24
CA ASN A 88 -2.00 -3.30 -0.20
C ASN A 88 -0.79 -3.69 0.67
N PHE A 89 -0.26 -2.72 1.41
CA PHE A 89 0.90 -2.90 2.30
C PHE A 89 0.50 -3.47 3.67
N GLN A 90 -0.73 -3.96 3.82
CA GLN A 90 -1.19 -4.62 5.04
C GLN A 90 -0.72 -6.08 5.05
N GLY A 91 0.41 -6.36 5.68
CA GLY A 91 1.00 -7.70 5.71
C GLY A 91 1.80 -8.02 4.45
N ASP A 92 1.89 -9.32 4.10
CA ASP A 92 2.70 -9.80 2.97
C ASP A 92 1.94 -9.80 1.62
N ASP A 93 0.67 -9.42 1.62
CA ASP A 93 -0.26 -9.57 0.48
C ASP A 93 -0.29 -8.34 -0.44
N LEU A 94 0.85 -8.01 -1.04
CA LEU A 94 0.94 -6.91 -2.00
C LEU A 94 0.04 -7.13 -3.24
N THR A 95 -0.55 -6.04 -3.71
CA THR A 95 -1.35 -5.98 -4.95
C THR A 95 -0.67 -5.12 -5.99
N TYR A 96 -0.89 -5.43 -7.26
CA TYR A 96 -0.13 -4.84 -8.36
C TYR A 96 -1.04 -4.40 -9.51
N MET A 97 -0.56 -3.43 -10.27
CA MET A 97 -1.08 -3.14 -11.60
C MET A 97 0.08 -2.82 -12.53
N TYR A 98 0.19 -3.58 -13.62
CA TYR A 98 1.13 -3.29 -14.69
C TYR A 98 0.38 -2.86 -15.94
N GLN A 99 0.79 -1.74 -16.55
CA GLN A 99 0.22 -1.29 -17.81
C GLN A 99 1.20 -0.49 -18.65
N CYS A 100 1.03 -0.61 -19.97
CA CYS A 100 1.68 0.21 -20.95
C CYS A 100 0.78 1.35 -21.40
N PHE A 101 1.30 2.58 -21.36
CA PHE A 101 0.57 3.76 -21.83
C PHE A 101 1.26 4.41 -23.02
N ALA A 102 0.45 4.96 -23.92
CA ALA A 102 0.91 5.92 -24.92
C ALA A 102 0.64 7.34 -24.37
N ASN A 103 1.71 8.12 -24.16
CA ASN A 103 1.73 9.51 -23.70
C ASN A 103 1.44 9.78 -22.23
N ASP A 104 0.17 9.68 -21.80
CA ASP A 104 -0.25 10.10 -20.45
C ASP A 104 -1.34 9.16 -19.89
N TYR A 105 -1.27 8.93 -18.59
CA TYR A 105 -2.17 8.10 -17.82
C TYR A 105 -2.93 8.88 -16.74
N SER A 106 -2.75 10.21 -16.65
CA SER A 106 -3.35 11.08 -15.63
C SER A 106 -4.87 10.98 -15.49
N GLN A 107 -5.58 10.60 -16.56
CA GLN A 107 -7.04 10.44 -16.57
C GLN A 107 -7.51 9.00 -16.35
N ARG A 108 -6.60 8.06 -16.07
CA ARG A 108 -6.94 6.65 -15.86
C ARG A 108 -7.20 6.37 -14.39
N THR A 109 -8.26 5.61 -14.13
CA THR A 109 -8.47 4.95 -12.84
C THR A 109 -7.68 3.65 -12.82
N PHE A 110 -6.97 3.41 -11.73
CA PHE A 110 -6.18 2.21 -11.52
C PHE A 110 -6.95 1.26 -10.60
N GLU A 111 -6.97 -0.02 -10.95
CA GLU A 111 -7.48 -1.08 -10.08
C GLU A 111 -6.33 -2.05 -9.82
N LEU A 112 -5.88 -2.12 -8.57
CA LEU A 112 -4.85 -3.06 -8.15
C LEU A 112 -5.46 -4.45 -8.02
N LEU A 113 -4.84 -5.43 -8.66
CA LEU A 113 -5.29 -6.83 -8.64
C LEU A 113 -4.12 -7.73 -8.22
N TYR A 114 -4.42 -8.96 -7.80
CA TYR A 114 -3.37 -9.98 -7.68
C TYR A 114 -2.85 -10.30 -9.08
N PHE A 115 -1.54 -10.11 -9.26
CA PHE A 115 -0.91 -10.20 -10.57
C PHE A 115 0.25 -11.19 -10.51
N SER A 116 0.40 -12.02 -11.55
CA SER A 116 1.44 -13.05 -11.60
C SER A 116 2.74 -12.50 -12.23
N PRO A 117 3.92 -12.83 -11.67
CA PRO A 117 5.23 -12.49 -12.25
C PRO A 117 5.43 -12.92 -13.70
N THR A 118 4.83 -14.04 -14.11
CA THR A 118 4.92 -14.56 -15.48
C THR A 118 4.23 -13.65 -16.49
N ILE A 119 3.15 -12.97 -16.10
CA ILE A 119 2.41 -12.08 -17.00
C ILE A 119 3.24 -10.84 -17.28
N LEU A 120 3.94 -10.30 -16.27
CA LEU A 120 4.77 -9.11 -16.43
C LEU A 120 5.87 -9.31 -17.50
N LYS A 121 6.63 -10.40 -17.39
CA LYS A 121 7.75 -10.70 -18.31
C LYS A 121 7.29 -10.82 -19.78
N ASN A 122 6.06 -11.30 -20.00
CA ASN A 122 5.51 -11.53 -21.33
C ASN A 122 4.82 -10.29 -21.93
N ASN A 123 4.61 -9.22 -21.17
CA ASN A 123 3.88 -8.03 -21.60
C ASN A 123 4.73 -6.76 -21.63
N GLY A 124 6.05 -6.91 -21.80
CA GLY A 124 6.98 -5.77 -21.87
C GLY A 124 6.54 -4.67 -22.85
N CYS A 125 6.74 -3.42 -22.43
CA CYS A 125 6.37 -2.21 -23.15
C CYS A 125 7.24 -1.86 -24.36
N PHE A 126 8.47 -2.35 -24.33
CA PHE A 126 9.58 -2.01 -25.22
C PHE A 126 10.21 -3.30 -25.75
#